data_AF-A0AAU5KPN1-F1
#
_entry.id   AF-A0AAU5KPN1-F1
#
_cell.length_a   1.000
_cell.length_b   1.000
_cell.length_c   1.000
_cell.angle_alpha   90.00
_cell.angle_beta   90.00
_cell.angle_gamma   90.00
#
_symmetry.space_group_name_H-M   'P 1'
#
loop_
_entity.id
_entity.type
_entity.pdbx_description
1 polymer ?
#
loop_
_entity_poly.entity_id
_entity_poly.type
_entity_poly.pdbx_seq_one_letter_code
_entity_poly.pdbx_strand_id
1 'polypeptide(L)'
;MTAIPARLDLPARRRRHARLIAALTATVGACATAAAALYQPVADAPPGQDAVVVDPLPVVYLSRTAAPLLEAARAEDDARWPAAVAREREQARRTSAARVALGRAEEIVEEPGLSWPVPLPTAQQSAVIDLAGAGDQVAELWRADPAQAAAVVRELVAGGEFTPAEVLDAAVEAAVGAGLLALADAGTASDPSMMAEQCLGAVPYLVLAVALASADLD
;
A
#
# COMPACT_ATOMS: atom_id res chain seq x y z
N MET A 1 24.53 7.15 -38.60
CA MET A 1 24.40 6.40 -37.33
C MET A 1 23.22 6.99 -36.57
N THR A 2 22.03 6.42 -36.78
CA THR A 2 20.78 6.80 -36.12
C THR A 2 20.77 6.19 -34.73
N ALA A 3 20.88 7.03 -33.70
CA ALA A 3 20.64 6.63 -32.32
C ALA A 3 19.16 6.25 -32.19
N ILE A 4 18.90 4.95 -31.97
CA ILE A 4 17.59 4.44 -31.58
C ILE A 4 17.30 5.03 -30.18
N PRO A 5 16.15 5.68 -29.95
CA PRO A 5 15.88 6.31 -28.67
C PRO A 5 15.74 5.23 -27.59
N ALA A 6 16.33 5.48 -26.42
CA ALA A 6 16.34 4.64 -25.21
C ALA A 6 14.94 4.43 -24.55
N ARG A 7 13.87 4.36 -25.36
CA ARG A 7 12.49 4.05 -24.94
C ARG A 7 12.19 2.54 -24.88
N LEU A 8 13.07 1.70 -25.40
CA LEU A 8 13.09 0.23 -25.22
C LEU A 8 14.01 -0.03 -24.01
N ASP A 9 13.73 -0.66 -22.87
CA ASP A 9 12.73 -1.66 -22.48
C ASP A 9 12.54 -1.57 -20.94
N LEU A 10 11.79 -0.60 -20.42
CA LEU A 10 11.39 -0.70 -19.01
C LEU A 10 10.19 -1.63 -18.92
N PRO A 11 10.23 -2.66 -18.07
CA PRO A 11 9.08 -3.53 -17.88
C PRO A 11 7.89 -2.70 -17.39
N ALA A 12 6.70 -3.00 -17.93
CA ALA A 12 5.43 -2.46 -17.43
C ALA A 12 5.36 -2.59 -15.90
N ARG A 13 4.73 -1.62 -15.23
CA ARG A 13 4.69 -1.55 -13.77
C ARG A 13 4.14 -2.83 -13.15
N ARG A 14 3.08 -3.41 -13.73
CA ARG A 14 2.59 -4.74 -13.31
C ARG A 14 3.67 -5.82 -13.30
N ARG A 15 4.56 -5.83 -14.31
CA ARG A 15 5.64 -6.81 -14.43
C ARG A 15 6.77 -6.54 -13.44
N ARG A 16 6.90 -5.30 -12.98
CA ARG A 16 7.83 -4.91 -11.90
C ARG A 16 7.34 -5.37 -10.54
N HIS A 17 6.04 -5.32 -10.26
CA HIS A 17 5.46 -5.74 -8.98
C HIS A 17 4.96 -7.20 -8.96
N ALA A 18 5.41 -8.04 -9.90
CA ALA A 18 4.83 -9.37 -10.07
C ALA A 18 4.95 -10.25 -8.81
N ARG A 19 6.06 -10.17 -8.05
CA ARG A 19 6.20 -10.90 -6.79
C ARG A 19 5.40 -10.26 -5.68
N LEU A 20 5.37 -8.93 -5.59
CA LEU A 20 4.52 -8.25 -4.61
C LEU A 20 3.05 -8.66 -4.81
N ILE A 21 2.55 -8.64 -6.06
CA ILE A 21 1.20 -9.10 -6.43
C ILE A 21 0.97 -10.55 -6.01
N ALA A 22 1.94 -11.43 -6.30
CA ALA A 22 1.85 -12.84 -5.92
C ALA A 22 1.83 -13.03 -4.39
N ALA A 23 2.69 -12.31 -3.67
CA ALA A 23 2.78 -12.36 -2.22
C ALA A 23 1.50 -11.84 -1.56
N LEU A 24 0.95 -10.71 -2.02
CA LEU A 24 -0.33 -10.18 -1.55
C LEU A 24 -1.47 -11.18 -1.78
N THR A 25 -1.53 -11.79 -2.96
CA THR A 25 -2.54 -12.81 -3.28
C THR A 25 -2.41 -14.04 -2.37
N ALA A 26 -1.17 -14.46 -2.08
CA ALA A 26 -0.92 -15.54 -1.13
C ALA A 26 -1.34 -15.15 0.30
N THR A 27 -1.07 -13.92 0.74
CA THR A 27 -1.52 -13.39 2.04
C THR A 27 -3.04 -13.39 2.14
N VAL A 28 -3.77 -13.00 1.08
CA VAL A 28 -5.24 -13.09 1.04
C VAL A 28 -5.72 -14.53 1.27
N GLY A 29 -5.11 -15.51 0.58
CA GLY A 29 -5.42 -16.93 0.79
C GLY A 29 -5.06 -17.42 2.20
N ALA A 30 -3.97 -16.90 2.78
CA ALA A 30 -3.58 -17.19 4.15
C ALA A 30 -4.59 -16.62 5.17
N CYS A 31 -5.15 -15.43 4.94
CA CYS A 31 -6.23 -14.90 5.79
C CYS A 31 -7.45 -15.82 5.82
N ALA A 32 -7.90 -16.27 4.64
CA ALA A 32 -9.04 -17.19 4.53
C ALA A 32 -8.75 -18.52 5.24
N THR A 33 -7.54 -19.06 5.07
CA THR A 33 -7.12 -20.32 5.71
C THR A 33 -7.03 -20.19 7.23
N ALA A 34 -6.46 -19.09 7.73
CA ALA A 34 -6.32 -18.82 9.16
C ALA A 34 -7.69 -18.60 9.83
N ALA A 35 -8.59 -17.86 9.19
CA ALA A 35 -9.96 -17.70 9.68
C ALA A 35 -10.76 -19.01 9.65
N ALA A 36 -10.60 -19.82 8.60
CA ALA A 36 -11.23 -21.14 8.52
C ALA A 36 -10.75 -22.07 9.65
N ALA A 37 -9.48 -22.00 10.06
CA ALA A 37 -8.98 -22.78 11.21
C ALA A 37 -9.69 -22.46 12.53
N LEU A 38 -10.28 -21.27 12.66
CA LEU A 38 -11.04 -20.84 13.83
C LEU A 38 -12.55 -21.13 13.68
N TYR A 39 -13.12 -20.90 12.50
CA TYR A 39 -14.55 -21.13 12.28
C TYR A 39 -14.92 -22.60 12.03
N GLN A 40 -14.05 -23.38 11.40
CA GLN A 40 -14.37 -24.78 11.02
C GLN A 40 -14.65 -25.67 12.24
N PRO A 41 -13.85 -25.64 13.33
CA PRO A 41 -14.17 -26.44 14.51
C PRO A 41 -15.51 -26.05 15.14
N VAL A 42 -15.88 -24.77 15.08
CA VAL A 42 -17.17 -24.26 15.58
C VAL A 42 -18.31 -24.76 14.70
N ALA A 43 -18.13 -24.76 13.38
CA ALA A 43 -19.11 -25.28 12.44
C ALA A 43 -19.31 -26.80 12.55
N ASP A 44 -18.24 -27.55 12.86
CA ASP A 44 -18.27 -29.01 13.02
C ASP A 44 -18.78 -29.47 14.40
N ALA A 45 -18.93 -28.55 15.36
CA ALA A 45 -19.38 -28.88 16.70
C ALA A 45 -20.88 -29.27 16.72
N PRO A 46 -21.27 -30.30 17.49
CA PRO A 46 -22.67 -30.68 17.67
C PRO A 46 -23.54 -29.53 18.22
N PRO A 47 -24.85 -29.49 17.86
CA PRO A 47 -25.77 -28.52 18.43
C PRO A 47 -25.86 -28.68 19.95
N GLY A 48 -25.59 -27.60 20.71
CA GLY A 48 -25.64 -27.60 22.17
C GLY A 48 -24.30 -27.84 22.88
N GLN A 49 -23.18 -27.92 22.14
CA GLN A 49 -21.86 -27.86 22.75
C GLN A 49 -21.49 -26.40 23.08
N ASP A 50 -21.36 -26.10 24.38
CA ASP A 50 -21.15 -24.72 24.88
C ASP A 50 -19.72 -24.20 24.68
N ALA A 51 -18.72 -25.08 24.51
CA ALA A 51 -17.33 -24.70 24.35
C ALA A 51 -16.63 -25.52 23.26
N VAL A 52 -15.99 -24.84 22.32
CA VAL A 52 -15.21 -25.42 21.22
C VAL A 52 -13.77 -24.97 21.35
N VAL A 53 -12.84 -25.92 21.35
CA VAL A 53 -11.41 -25.62 21.37
C VAL A 53 -10.96 -25.30 19.95
N VAL A 54 -10.31 -24.15 19.77
CA VAL A 54 -9.80 -23.67 18.49
C VAL A 54 -8.32 -23.30 18.63
N ASP A 55 -7.59 -23.36 17.51
CA ASP A 55 -6.17 -22.96 17.47
C ASP A 55 -6.01 -21.56 16.87
N PRO A 56 -5.65 -20.53 17.65
CA PRO A 56 -5.43 -19.17 17.16
C PRO A 56 -4.07 -18.97 16.49
N LEU A 57 -3.15 -19.94 16.58
CA LEU A 57 -1.78 -19.80 16.08
C LEU A 57 -1.69 -19.40 14.59
N PRO A 58 -2.52 -19.89 13.67
CA PRO A 58 -2.46 -19.46 12.27
C PRO A 58 -2.63 -17.95 12.09
N VAL A 59 -3.56 -17.31 12.83
CA VAL A 59 -3.79 -15.86 12.76
C VAL A 59 -2.61 -15.11 13.39
N VAL A 60 -2.12 -15.56 14.55
CA VAL A 60 -0.95 -14.94 15.23
C VAL A 60 0.32 -15.05 14.38
N TYR A 61 0.51 -16.18 13.69
CA TYR A 61 1.66 -16.36 12.81
C TYR A 61 1.56 -15.46 11.58
N LEU A 62 0.39 -15.40 10.95
CA LEU A 62 0.15 -14.55 9.79
C LEU A 62 0.38 -13.07 10.12
N SER A 63 -0.13 -12.59 11.26
CA SER A 63 0.04 -11.19 11.68
C SER A 63 1.49 -10.77 11.87
N ARG A 64 2.36 -11.72 12.27
CA ARG A 64 3.80 -11.48 12.47
C ARG A 64 4.64 -11.67 11.22
N THR A 65 4.15 -12.41 10.24
CA THR A 65 4.94 -12.81 9.06
C THR A 65 4.53 -12.11 7.78
N ALA A 66 3.31 -11.56 7.69
CA ALA A 66 2.84 -10.89 6.48
C ALA A 66 3.75 -9.72 6.05
N ALA A 67 4.07 -8.79 6.97
CA ALA A 67 4.91 -7.63 6.66
C ALA A 67 6.30 -8.01 6.09
N PRO A 68 7.13 -8.82 6.77
CA PRO A 68 8.46 -9.18 6.23
C PRO A 68 8.39 -9.98 4.92
N LEU A 69 7.33 -10.77 4.68
CA LEU A 69 7.15 -11.48 3.41
C LEU A 69 6.85 -10.51 2.26
N LEU A 70 6.01 -9.49 2.48
CA LEU A 70 5.71 -8.47 1.48
C LEU A 70 6.94 -7.59 1.19
N GLU A 71 7.71 -7.24 2.22
CA GLU A 71 8.98 -6.52 2.07
C GLU A 71 10.00 -7.33 1.26
N ALA A 72 10.16 -8.62 1.56
CA ALA A 72 11.04 -9.51 0.81
C ALA A 72 10.63 -9.61 -0.66
N ALA A 73 9.33 -9.76 -0.95
CA ALA A 73 8.81 -9.81 -2.30
C ALA A 73 9.12 -8.53 -3.09
N ARG A 74 8.96 -7.35 -2.46
CA ARG A 74 9.33 -6.07 -3.06
C ARG A 74 10.83 -5.97 -3.32
N ALA A 75 11.67 -6.37 -2.36
CA ALA A 75 13.11 -6.34 -2.52
C ALA A 75 13.61 -7.25 -3.67
N GLU A 76 13.00 -8.43 -3.85
CA GLU A 76 13.31 -9.33 -4.95
C GLU A 76 12.86 -8.79 -6.33
N ASP A 77 11.78 -8.03 -6.36
CA ASP A 77 11.31 -7.34 -7.56
C ASP A 77 12.23 -6.16 -7.91
N ASP A 78 12.65 -5.37 -6.91
CA ASP A 78 13.64 -4.30 -7.08
C ASP A 78 14.98 -4.84 -7.61
N ALA A 79 15.48 -5.93 -7.01
CA ALA A 79 16.74 -6.56 -7.40
C ALA A 79 16.71 -7.14 -8.81
N ARG A 80 15.53 -7.53 -9.30
CA ARG A 80 15.34 -8.03 -10.67
C ARG A 80 15.42 -6.92 -11.72
N TRP A 81 15.05 -5.70 -11.36
CA TRP A 81 14.93 -4.57 -12.29
C TRP A 81 15.77 -3.34 -11.87
N PRO A 82 17.08 -3.48 -11.64
CA PRO A 82 17.90 -2.43 -11.02
C PRO A 82 17.95 -1.13 -11.82
N ALA A 83 17.94 -1.21 -13.16
CA ALA A 83 17.92 -0.03 -14.02
C ALA A 83 16.59 0.74 -13.96
N ALA A 84 15.47 0.03 -13.84
CA ALA A 84 14.15 0.63 -13.67
C ALA A 84 14.07 1.37 -12.33
N VAL A 85 14.45 0.66 -11.25
CA VAL A 85 14.51 1.21 -9.88
C VAL A 85 15.40 2.44 -9.81
N ALA A 86 16.59 2.41 -10.43
CA ALA A 86 17.50 3.55 -10.44
C ALA A 86 16.86 4.78 -11.14
N ARG A 87 16.17 4.57 -12.26
CA ARG A 87 15.48 5.65 -12.98
C ARG A 87 14.32 6.22 -12.18
N GLU A 88 13.53 5.37 -11.54
CA GLU A 88 12.41 5.79 -10.71
C GLU A 88 12.87 6.56 -9.47
N ARG A 89 13.92 6.08 -8.79
CA ARG A 89 14.52 6.82 -7.66
C ARG A 89 15.04 8.17 -8.10
N GLU A 90 15.65 8.26 -9.28
CA GLU A 90 16.10 9.53 -9.83
C GLU A 90 14.93 10.46 -10.17
N GLN A 91 13.85 9.92 -10.73
CA GLN A 91 12.63 10.68 -10.99
C GLN A 91 11.97 11.17 -9.69
N ALA A 92 11.86 10.30 -8.68
CA ALA A 92 11.31 10.59 -7.37
C ALA A 92 12.11 11.66 -6.62
N ARG A 93 13.45 11.66 -6.76
CA ARG A 93 14.29 12.76 -6.25
C ARG A 93 13.95 14.10 -6.89
N ARG A 94 13.69 14.12 -8.20
CA ARG A 94 13.34 15.34 -8.93
C ARG A 94 11.96 15.88 -8.54
N THR A 95 10.95 15.02 -8.48
CA THR A 95 9.58 15.40 -8.07
C THR A 95 9.53 15.80 -6.60
N SER A 96 10.24 15.07 -5.71
CA SER A 96 10.37 15.47 -4.30
C SER A 96 11.04 16.83 -4.16
N ALA A 97 12.12 17.10 -4.89
CA ALA A 97 12.76 18.42 -4.85
C ALA A 97 11.83 19.55 -5.35
N ALA A 98 10.98 19.26 -6.34
CA ALA A 98 9.97 20.21 -6.82
C ALA A 98 8.92 20.54 -5.74
N ARG A 99 8.35 19.52 -5.08
CA ARG A 99 7.39 19.69 -3.97
C ARG A 99 8.01 20.49 -2.81
N VAL A 100 9.26 20.19 -2.45
CA VAL A 100 9.99 20.95 -1.41
C VAL A 100 10.20 22.41 -1.82
N ALA A 101 10.53 22.66 -3.10
CA ALA A 101 10.69 24.03 -3.58
C ALA A 101 9.37 24.81 -3.56
N LEU A 102 8.25 24.15 -3.89
CA LEU A 102 6.92 24.73 -3.79
C LEU A 102 6.56 25.08 -2.34
N GLY A 103 6.68 24.12 -1.42
CA GLY A 103 6.36 24.36 0.01
C GLY A 103 7.22 25.49 0.61
N ARG A 104 8.50 25.59 0.24
CA ARG A 104 9.33 26.74 0.65
C ARG A 104 8.90 28.07 0.03
N ALA A 105 8.35 28.06 -1.18
CA ALA A 105 7.83 29.26 -1.80
C ALA A 105 6.52 29.71 -1.11
N GLU A 106 5.66 28.77 -0.73
CA GLU A 106 4.43 29.03 0.04
C GLU A 106 4.75 29.62 1.42
N GLU A 107 5.74 29.07 2.13
CA GLU A 107 6.25 29.61 3.41
C GLU A 107 6.71 31.09 3.30
N ILE A 108 7.16 31.55 2.13
CA ILE A 108 7.59 32.94 1.90
C ILE A 108 6.39 33.87 1.63
N VAL A 109 5.31 33.33 1.07
CA VAL A 109 4.12 34.10 0.67
C VAL A 109 3.10 34.19 1.81
N GLU A 110 3.02 33.18 2.67
CA GLU A 110 2.13 33.21 3.83
C GLU A 110 2.63 34.19 4.91
N GLU A 111 1.77 35.12 5.34
CA GLU A 111 2.06 35.93 6.52
C GLU A 111 2.12 35.02 7.75
N PRO A 112 3.06 35.24 8.69
CA PRO A 112 3.20 34.40 9.88
C PRO A 112 1.94 34.48 10.73
N GLY A 113 1.06 33.50 10.57
CA GLY A 113 -0.14 33.32 11.37
C GLY A 113 0.20 33.08 12.84
N LEU A 114 -0.76 33.43 13.71
CA LEU A 114 -0.67 33.30 15.17
C LEU A 114 0.02 32.00 15.59
N SER A 115 1.02 32.13 16.45
CA SER A 115 1.83 31.06 17.05
C SER A 115 0.95 29.91 17.56
N TRP A 116 0.75 28.88 16.75
CA TRP A 116 0.18 27.62 17.20
C TRP A 116 1.18 26.88 18.10
N PRO A 117 0.73 26.16 19.14
CA PRO A 117 1.63 25.48 20.08
C PRO A 117 2.34 24.25 19.49
N VAL A 118 2.00 23.85 18.25
CA VAL A 118 2.64 22.73 17.54
C VAL A 118 3.45 23.29 16.37
N PRO A 119 4.74 22.93 16.23
CA PRO A 119 5.53 23.31 15.06
C PRO A 119 4.87 22.83 13.77
N LEU A 120 4.74 23.72 12.78
CA LEU A 120 4.31 23.33 11.44
C LEU A 120 5.33 22.36 10.81
N PRO A 121 4.90 21.42 9.96
CA PRO A 121 5.82 20.58 9.20
C PRO A 121 6.77 21.43 8.36
N THR A 122 8.04 21.03 8.29
CA THR A 122 8.98 21.60 7.31
C THR A 122 8.51 21.30 5.89
N ALA A 123 8.86 22.13 4.90
CA ALA A 123 8.61 21.84 3.48
C ALA A 123 9.00 20.41 3.04
N GLN A 124 10.06 19.83 3.61
CA GLN A 124 10.44 18.43 3.38
C GLN A 124 9.43 17.43 3.95
N GLN A 125 8.92 17.67 5.16
CA GLN A 125 7.88 16.85 5.76
C GLN A 125 6.56 17.00 5.01
N SER A 126 6.17 18.23 4.63
CA SER A 126 4.99 18.49 3.81
C SER A 126 5.05 17.73 2.49
N ALA A 127 6.17 17.81 1.75
CA ALA A 127 6.33 17.10 0.47
C ALA A 127 6.21 15.57 0.57
N VAL A 128 6.47 14.98 1.75
CA VAL A 128 6.25 13.56 2.03
C VAL A 128 4.79 13.29 2.40
N ILE A 129 4.20 14.13 3.25
CA ILE A 129 2.79 14.09 3.63
C ILE A 129 1.89 14.22 2.40
N ASP A 130 2.22 15.11 1.46
CA ASP A 130 1.44 15.33 0.23
C ASP A 130 1.44 14.08 -0.66
N LEU A 131 2.59 13.39 -0.77
CA LEU A 131 2.67 12.14 -1.53
C LEU A 131 1.87 11.02 -0.85
N ALA A 132 1.96 10.91 0.48
CA ALA A 132 1.18 9.95 1.25
C ALA A 132 -0.33 10.23 1.10
N GLY A 133 -0.74 11.49 1.25
CA GLY A 133 -2.13 11.92 1.09
C GLY A 133 -2.68 11.71 -0.32
N ALA A 134 -1.86 11.94 -1.35
CA ALA A 134 -2.20 11.60 -2.74
C ALA A 134 -2.42 10.07 -2.91
N GLY A 135 -1.56 9.26 -2.30
CA GLY A 135 -1.70 7.80 -2.25
C GLY A 135 -2.99 7.36 -1.56
N ASP A 136 -3.28 7.92 -0.38
CA ASP A 136 -4.49 7.63 0.39
C ASP A 136 -5.76 7.99 -0.41
N GLN A 137 -5.81 9.20 -0.96
CA GLN A 137 -6.93 9.66 -1.80
C GLN A 137 -7.19 8.72 -2.97
N VAL A 138 -6.12 8.29 -3.66
CA VAL A 138 -6.23 7.38 -4.79
C VAL A 138 -6.67 5.99 -4.33
N ALA A 139 -6.12 5.46 -3.23
CA ALA A 139 -6.50 4.15 -2.70
C ALA A 139 -7.99 4.10 -2.30
N GLU A 140 -8.48 5.14 -1.62
CA GLU A 140 -9.89 5.28 -1.24
C GLU A 140 -10.80 5.32 -2.47
N LEU A 141 -10.50 6.18 -3.44
CA LEU A 141 -11.29 6.30 -4.65
C LEU A 141 -11.24 5.02 -5.49
N TRP A 142 -10.10 4.36 -5.58
CA TRP A 142 -9.95 3.16 -6.41
C TRP A 142 -10.85 2.02 -5.94
N ARG A 143 -11.14 1.95 -4.64
CA ARG A 143 -12.09 0.97 -4.08
C ARG A 143 -13.52 1.21 -4.57
N ALA A 144 -13.92 2.47 -4.76
CA ALA A 144 -15.27 2.86 -5.15
C ALA A 144 -15.45 2.99 -6.67
N ASP A 145 -14.52 3.68 -7.33
CA ASP A 145 -14.51 3.96 -8.76
C ASP A 145 -13.05 4.04 -9.29
N PRO A 146 -12.51 2.93 -9.84
CA PRO A 146 -11.18 2.91 -10.44
C PRO A 146 -10.99 3.89 -11.61
N ALA A 147 -12.04 4.21 -12.36
CA ALA A 147 -11.94 5.12 -13.50
C ALA A 147 -11.79 6.57 -13.02
N GLN A 148 -12.53 6.95 -11.98
CA GLN A 148 -12.37 8.22 -11.31
C GLN A 148 -11.00 8.32 -10.61
N ALA A 149 -10.55 7.27 -9.93
CA ALA A 149 -9.22 7.25 -9.31
C ALA A 149 -8.11 7.45 -10.35
N ALA A 150 -8.21 6.80 -11.52
CA ALA A 150 -7.28 7.03 -12.62
C ALA A 150 -7.33 8.47 -13.18
N ALA A 151 -8.50 9.12 -13.16
CA ALA A 151 -8.61 10.53 -13.51
C ALA A 151 -7.90 11.44 -12.48
N VAL A 152 -8.07 11.17 -11.18
CA VAL A 152 -7.38 11.88 -10.11
C VAL A 152 -5.86 11.72 -10.21
N VAL A 153 -5.36 10.52 -10.51
CA VAL A 153 -3.92 10.34 -10.77
C VAL A 153 -3.45 11.24 -11.92
N ARG A 154 -4.21 11.33 -13.02
CA ARG A 154 -3.87 12.21 -14.15
C ARG A 154 -3.88 13.70 -13.78
N GLU A 155 -4.79 14.12 -12.91
CA GLU A 155 -4.87 15.50 -12.41
C GLU A 155 -3.66 15.82 -11.51
N LEU A 156 -3.34 14.95 -10.55
CA LEU A 156 -2.22 15.12 -9.63
C LEU A 156 -0.88 15.24 -10.36
N VAL A 157 -0.67 14.46 -11.42
CA VAL A 157 0.59 14.47 -12.17
C VAL A 157 0.68 15.62 -13.17
N ALA A 158 -0.42 16.33 -13.45
CA ALA A 158 -0.44 17.42 -14.43
C ALA A 158 0.48 18.59 -14.03
N GLY A 159 0.66 18.82 -12.73
CA GLY A 159 1.59 19.82 -12.20
C GLY A 159 3.07 19.43 -12.30
N GLY A 160 3.38 18.18 -12.65
CA GLY A 160 4.76 17.66 -12.70
C GLY A 160 5.41 17.43 -11.33
N GLU A 161 4.69 17.75 -10.26
CA GLU A 161 5.08 17.52 -8.86
C GLU A 161 5.02 16.05 -8.48
N PHE A 162 4.29 15.23 -9.24
CA PHE A 162 4.18 13.79 -9.05
C PHE A 162 4.35 13.06 -10.37
N THR A 163 4.78 11.80 -10.30
CA THR A 163 4.62 10.86 -11.41
C THR A 163 3.50 9.85 -11.16
N PRO A 164 2.88 9.28 -12.21
CA PRO A 164 1.83 8.27 -12.02
C PRO A 164 2.32 7.07 -11.20
N ALA A 165 3.57 6.65 -11.42
CA ALA A 165 4.17 5.55 -10.68
C ALA A 165 4.31 5.86 -9.18
N GLU A 166 4.79 7.05 -8.80
CA GLU A 166 4.90 7.45 -7.39
C GLU A 166 3.54 7.46 -6.68
N VAL A 167 2.51 8.03 -7.32
CA VAL A 167 1.17 8.10 -6.71
C VAL A 167 0.57 6.71 -6.55
N LEU A 168 0.70 5.85 -7.57
CA LEU A 168 0.21 4.46 -7.49
C LEU A 168 1.00 3.62 -6.48
N ASP A 169 2.31 3.83 -6.35
CA ASP A 169 3.13 3.14 -5.36
C ASP A 169 2.78 3.59 -3.95
N ALA A 170 2.54 4.89 -3.72
CA ALA A 170 2.02 5.41 -2.45
C ALA A 170 0.63 4.82 -2.12
N ALA A 171 -0.26 4.70 -3.11
CA ALA A 171 -1.57 4.08 -2.93
C ALA A 171 -1.46 2.57 -2.59
N VAL A 172 -0.50 1.84 -3.19
CA VAL A 172 -0.20 0.46 -2.82
C VAL A 172 0.29 0.40 -1.36
N GLU A 173 1.21 1.28 -0.97
CA GLU A 173 1.74 1.33 0.40
C GLU A 173 0.65 1.63 1.43
N ALA A 174 -0.26 2.56 1.14
CA ALA A 174 -1.42 2.86 1.97
C ALA A 174 -2.32 1.62 2.15
N ALA A 175 -2.67 0.94 1.06
CA ALA A 175 -3.51 -0.26 1.11
C ALA A 175 -2.82 -1.43 1.84
N VAL A 176 -1.52 -1.63 1.62
CA VAL A 176 -0.74 -2.65 2.34
C VAL A 176 -0.65 -2.31 3.83
N GLY A 177 -0.36 -1.06 4.18
CA GLY A 177 -0.29 -0.60 5.57
C GLY A 177 -1.61 -0.84 6.30
N ALA A 178 -2.75 -0.45 5.71
CA ALA A 178 -4.06 -0.71 6.28
C ALA A 178 -4.36 -2.20 6.48
N GLY A 179 -4.01 -3.05 5.50
CA GLY A 179 -4.17 -4.50 5.61
C GLY A 179 -3.29 -5.13 6.70
N LEU A 180 -2.04 -4.67 6.82
CA LEU A 180 -1.11 -5.13 7.85
C LEU A 180 -1.52 -4.69 9.26
N LEU A 181 -2.05 -3.47 9.41
CA LEU A 181 -2.62 -3.00 10.67
C LEU A 181 -3.82 -3.85 11.09
N ALA A 182 -4.75 -4.14 10.17
CA ALA A 182 -5.89 -5.02 10.44
C ALA A 182 -5.44 -6.44 10.84
N LEU A 183 -4.37 -6.97 10.24
CA LEU A 183 -3.79 -8.25 10.65
C LEU A 183 -3.11 -8.17 12.03
N ALA A 184 -2.45 -7.07 12.35
CA ALA A 184 -1.84 -6.86 13.67
C ALA A 184 -2.91 -6.84 14.76
N ASP A 185 -4.02 -6.12 14.53
CA ASP A 185 -5.18 -6.11 15.42
C ASP A 185 -5.74 -7.52 15.63
N ALA A 186 -5.95 -8.27 14.54
CA ALA A 186 -6.41 -9.67 14.58
C ALA A 186 -5.49 -10.57 15.41
N GLY A 187 -4.16 -10.36 15.35
CA GLY A 187 -3.17 -11.12 16.11
C GLY A 187 -3.13 -10.80 17.61
N THR A 188 -3.77 -9.71 18.04
CA THR A 188 -3.82 -9.27 19.45
C THR A 188 -5.20 -9.41 20.08
N ALA A 189 -6.24 -9.70 19.30
CA ALA A 189 -7.58 -9.98 19.83
C ALA A 189 -7.57 -11.20 20.77
N SER A 190 -8.31 -11.08 21.87
CA SER A 190 -8.40 -12.11 22.91
C SER A 190 -9.44 -13.20 22.61
N ASP A 191 -10.46 -12.86 21.82
CA ASP A 191 -11.52 -13.77 21.41
C ASP A 191 -11.23 -14.36 20.01
N PRO A 192 -11.19 -15.70 19.85
CA PRO A 192 -10.92 -16.33 18.56
C PRO A 192 -11.91 -15.96 17.44
N SER A 193 -13.18 -15.71 17.75
CA SER A 193 -14.15 -15.30 16.72
C SER A 193 -13.81 -13.90 16.19
N MET A 194 -13.47 -12.98 17.10
CA MET A 194 -12.97 -11.65 16.75
C MET A 194 -11.64 -11.72 15.99
N MET A 195 -10.71 -12.61 16.36
CA MET A 195 -9.47 -12.83 15.62
C MET A 195 -9.75 -13.23 14.16
N ALA A 196 -10.67 -14.16 13.95
CA ALA A 196 -11.05 -14.62 12.62
C ALA A 196 -11.72 -13.50 11.79
N GLU A 197 -12.64 -12.77 12.41
CA GLU A 197 -13.37 -11.67 11.77
C GLU A 197 -12.42 -10.52 11.36
N GLN A 198 -11.50 -10.11 12.24
CA GLN A 198 -10.50 -9.09 11.95
C GLN A 198 -9.47 -9.57 10.91
N CYS A 199 -9.09 -10.85 10.94
CA CYS A 199 -8.21 -11.44 9.93
C CYS A 199 -8.83 -11.39 8.53
N LEU A 200 -10.12 -11.70 8.42
CA LEU A 200 -10.88 -11.51 7.17
C LEU A 200 -11.07 -10.03 6.82
N GLY A 201 -11.19 -9.16 7.82
CA GLY A 201 -11.26 -7.70 7.66
C GLY A 201 -10.04 -7.09 6.97
N ALA A 202 -8.88 -7.75 7.00
CA ALA A 202 -7.69 -7.33 6.26
C ALA A 202 -7.79 -7.58 4.74
N VAL A 203 -8.60 -8.57 4.31
CA VAL A 203 -8.66 -9.03 2.91
C VAL A 203 -9.01 -7.91 1.91
N PRO A 204 -10.03 -7.05 2.15
CA PRO A 204 -10.36 -5.98 1.21
C PRO A 204 -9.20 -5.01 0.94
N TYR A 205 -8.35 -4.75 1.94
CA TYR A 205 -7.17 -3.89 1.78
C TYR A 205 -6.08 -4.57 0.96
N LEU A 206 -5.82 -5.85 1.22
CA LEU A 206 -4.83 -6.62 0.46
C LEU A 206 -5.25 -6.82 -1.00
N VAL A 207 -6.54 -7.05 -1.26
CA VAL A 207 -7.10 -7.12 -2.62
C VAL A 207 -6.99 -5.78 -3.33
N LEU A 208 -7.25 -4.66 -2.63
CA LEU A 208 -7.04 -3.32 -3.18
C LEU A 208 -5.57 -3.10 -3.55
N ALA A 209 -4.63 -3.49 -2.70
CA ALA A 209 -3.19 -3.42 -2.99
C ALA A 209 -2.82 -4.22 -4.24
N VAL A 210 -3.40 -5.41 -4.44
CA VAL A 210 -3.21 -6.20 -5.67
C VAL A 210 -3.72 -5.44 -6.90
N ALA A 211 -4.92 -4.86 -6.82
CA ALA A 211 -5.52 -4.11 -7.92
C ALA A 211 -4.66 -2.89 -8.30
N LEU A 212 -4.23 -2.12 -7.29
CA LEU A 212 -3.37 -0.95 -7.46
C LEU A 212 -1.98 -1.33 -8.01
N ALA A 213 -1.33 -2.38 -7.49
CA ALA A 213 -0.04 -2.85 -7.98
C ALA A 213 -0.11 -3.39 -9.42
N SER A 214 -1.29 -3.87 -9.83
CA SER A 214 -1.55 -4.37 -11.19
C SER A 214 -1.94 -3.28 -12.18
N ALA A 215 -2.20 -2.06 -11.70
CA ALA A 215 -2.60 -0.95 -12.53
C ALA A 215 -1.41 -0.41 -13.34
N ASP A 216 -1.63 -0.30 -14.65
CA ASP A 216 -0.79 0.42 -15.59
C ASP A 216 -1.66 1.54 -16.18
N LEU A 217 -1.24 2.80 -16.05
CA LEU A 217 -1.96 3.99 -16.53
C LEU A 217 -1.36 4.58 -17.83
N ASP A 218 -0.49 3.81 -18.48
CA ASP A 218 0.19 4.16 -19.73
C ASP A 218 -0.75 4.22 -20.95
#